data_AF-W4LZX3-F1
#
_entry.id   AF-W4LZX3-F1
#
_cell.length_a   1.000
_cell.length_b   1.000
_cell.length_c   1.000
_cell.angle_alpha   90.00
_cell.angle_beta   90.00
_cell.angle_gamma   90.00
#
_symmetry.space_group_name_H-M   'P 1'
#
loop_
_entity.id
_entity.type
_entity.pdbx_description
1 polymer ?
#
loop_
_entity_poly.entity_id
_entity_poly.type
_entity_poly.pdbx_seq_one_letter_code
_entity_poly.pdbx_strand_id
1 'polypeptide(L)'
;MSIAGILAMLMMVAWSGQANAQKLEDVDHYRCYSVDQHGQLPGAGVALKDQFRSDERRVRQITSICAPVSKSHNGEVTEPRYPEVHLVCYDIRPKQFVGKDVAINNQFGEARMTVAAEMTLCVPSFKKHLN
;
A
#
# COMPACT_ATOMS: atom_id res chain seq x y z
N MET A 1 28.96 64.35 -6.07
CA MET A 1 29.34 63.61 -4.85
C MET A 1 28.06 63.11 -4.19
N SER A 2 27.93 61.77 -4.09
CA SER A 2 27.07 60.93 -3.24
C SER A 2 25.64 61.41 -2.87
N ILE A 3 24.62 60.57 -2.87
CA ILE A 3 24.57 59.25 -2.22
C ILE A 3 23.65 58.31 -3.01
N ALA A 4 24.18 57.10 -3.22
CA ALA A 4 23.52 55.91 -3.73
C ALA A 4 22.53 55.32 -2.72
N GLY A 5 21.52 54.60 -3.20
CA GLY A 5 20.89 53.55 -2.40
C GLY A 5 19.40 53.36 -2.61
N ILE A 6 18.96 53.01 -3.82
CA ILE A 6 17.65 52.35 -3.98
C ILE A 6 17.85 50.91 -3.51
N LEU A 7 17.52 50.65 -2.24
CA LEU A 7 17.38 49.31 -1.69
C LEU A 7 16.12 48.68 -2.31
N ALA A 8 16.29 47.99 -3.44
CA ALA A 8 15.29 47.07 -3.94
C ALA A 8 15.24 45.86 -2.99
N MET A 9 14.36 45.93 -2.00
CA MET A 9 14.06 44.81 -1.11
C MET A 9 13.29 43.77 -1.93
N LEU A 10 14.04 42.85 -2.56
CA LEU A 10 13.49 41.66 -3.20
C LEU A 10 12.74 40.86 -2.12
N MET A 11 11.42 40.96 -2.11
CA MET A 11 10.57 40.06 -1.33
C MET A 11 10.80 38.66 -1.88
N MET A 12 11.63 37.87 -1.21
CA MET A 12 11.62 36.43 -1.36
C MET A 12 10.25 35.96 -0.85
N VAL A 13 9.27 35.88 -1.74
CA VAL A 13 8.08 35.10 -1.45
C VAL A 13 8.55 33.65 -1.47
N ALA A 14 8.96 33.17 -0.29
CA ALA A 14 9.13 31.75 -0.07
C ALA A 14 7.72 31.14 -0.24
N TRP A 15 7.44 30.64 -1.44
CA TRP A 15 6.38 29.66 -1.63
C TRP A 15 6.78 28.45 -0.79
N SER A 16 6.35 28.43 0.46
CA SER A 16 6.16 27.18 1.18
C SER A 16 5.02 26.46 0.47
N GLY A 17 5.34 25.85 -0.68
CA GLY A 17 4.52 24.80 -1.23
C GLY A 17 4.47 23.72 -0.16
N GLN A 18 3.42 23.75 0.66
CA GLN A 18 3.11 22.62 1.52
C GLN A 18 2.92 21.45 0.56
N ALA A 19 3.93 20.57 0.52
CA ALA A 19 3.78 19.28 -0.09
C ALA A 19 2.68 18.58 0.70
N ASN A 20 1.44 18.71 0.24
CA ASN A 20 0.35 17.86 0.65
C ASN A 20 0.71 16.48 0.11
N ALA A 21 1.54 15.74 0.86
CA ALA A 21 1.48 14.29 0.80
C ALA A 21 0.04 13.97 1.15
N GLN A 22 -0.77 13.61 0.15
CA GLN A 22 -2.14 13.14 0.40
C GLN A 22 -2.01 12.03 1.42
N LYS A 23 -2.37 12.33 2.68
CA LYS A 23 -2.45 11.33 3.71
C LYS A 23 -3.50 10.35 3.21
N LEU A 24 -3.09 9.10 3.01
CA LEU A 24 -3.96 8.04 2.53
C LEU A 24 -4.86 7.64 3.72
N GLU A 25 -5.78 8.53 4.11
CA GLU A 25 -6.47 8.49 5.43
C GLU A 25 -7.49 7.35 5.59
N ASP A 26 -7.76 6.61 4.51
CA ASP A 26 -8.80 5.58 4.50
C ASP A 26 -8.25 4.13 4.49
N VAL A 27 -6.94 3.92 4.69
CA VAL A 27 -6.36 2.57 4.75
C VAL A 27 -5.41 2.37 5.93
N ASP A 28 -5.46 1.17 6.52
CA ASP A 28 -4.61 0.77 7.65
C ASP A 28 -3.24 0.26 7.20
N HIS A 29 -2.25 0.38 8.09
CA HIS A 29 -1.00 -0.37 7.97
C HIS A 29 -1.22 -1.82 8.40
N TYR A 30 -0.54 -2.76 7.73
CA TYR A 30 -0.65 -4.17 8.05
C TYR A 30 0.72 -4.82 8.28
N ARG A 31 0.79 -5.73 9.25
CA ARG A 31 1.89 -6.68 9.41
C ARG A 31 1.43 -8.07 8.98
N CYS A 32 2.11 -8.65 8.01
CA CYS A 32 1.76 -9.94 7.42
C CYS A 32 2.67 -11.07 7.92
N TYR A 33 2.09 -12.24 8.16
CA TYR A 33 2.73 -13.45 8.64
C TYR A 33 2.47 -14.59 7.67
N SER A 34 3.50 -15.35 7.32
CA SER A 34 3.36 -16.59 6.55
C SER A 34 2.55 -17.63 7.34
N VAL A 35 1.83 -18.50 6.65
CA VAL A 35 1.04 -19.57 7.27
C VAL A 35 1.57 -20.94 6.83
N ASP A 36 2.04 -21.73 7.80
CA ASP A 36 2.68 -23.03 7.53
C ASP A 36 1.67 -24.17 7.31
N GLN A 37 0.51 -24.12 7.97
CA GLN A 37 -0.58 -25.09 7.81
C GLN A 37 -1.82 -24.39 7.29
N HIS A 38 -2.30 -24.84 6.14
CA HIS A 38 -3.50 -24.33 5.51
C HIS A 38 -4.40 -25.51 5.17
N GLY A 39 -5.64 -25.47 5.64
CA GLY A 39 -6.67 -26.39 5.18
C GLY A 39 -6.83 -26.27 3.66
N GLN A 40 -7.19 -27.37 3.01
CA GLN A 40 -7.41 -27.37 1.57
C GLN A 40 -8.74 -26.66 1.27
N LEU A 41 -8.65 -25.43 0.78
CA LEU A 41 -9.84 -24.70 0.37
C LEU A 41 -10.34 -25.25 -0.98
N PRO A 42 -11.66 -25.42 -1.15
CA PRO A 42 -12.22 -25.71 -2.46
C PRO A 42 -11.89 -24.52 -3.37
N GLY A 43 -10.89 -24.67 -4.24
CA GLY A 43 -10.41 -23.56 -5.03
C GLY A 43 -11.54 -22.92 -5.84
N ALA A 44 -11.74 -21.61 -5.65
CA ALA A 44 -12.83 -20.86 -6.26
C ALA A 44 -12.35 -20.13 -7.52
N GLY A 45 -13.16 -20.14 -8.58
CA GLY A 45 -12.98 -19.26 -9.73
C GLY A 45 -13.49 -17.85 -9.38
N VAL A 46 -12.69 -16.83 -9.64
CA VAL A 46 -13.02 -15.42 -9.39
C VAL A 46 -12.66 -14.58 -10.60
N ALA A 47 -13.51 -13.61 -10.93
CA ALA A 47 -13.20 -12.58 -11.91
C ALA A 47 -12.62 -11.36 -11.19
N LEU A 48 -11.45 -10.89 -11.62
CA LEU A 48 -10.73 -9.79 -11.03
C LEU A 48 -10.51 -8.68 -12.07
N LYS A 49 -10.48 -7.44 -11.58
CA LYS A 49 -10.14 -6.27 -12.38
C LYS A 49 -9.45 -5.25 -11.49
N ASP A 50 -8.31 -4.76 -11.95
CA ASP A 50 -7.56 -3.67 -11.35
C ASP A 50 -7.05 -2.71 -12.45
N GLN A 51 -6.11 -1.82 -12.13
CA GLN A 51 -5.55 -0.88 -13.09
C GLN A 51 -4.59 -1.53 -14.11
N PHE A 52 -4.17 -2.78 -13.88
CA PHE A 52 -3.18 -3.49 -14.70
C PHE A 52 -3.83 -4.51 -15.64
N ARG A 53 -4.90 -5.18 -15.22
CA ARG A 53 -5.58 -6.23 -16.01
C ARG A 53 -7.02 -6.49 -15.57
N SER A 54 -7.74 -7.22 -16.40
CA SER A 54 -9.03 -7.84 -16.07
C SER A 54 -9.05 -9.28 -16.58
N ASP A 55 -9.29 -10.25 -15.69
CA ASP A 55 -9.34 -11.67 -16.04
C ASP A 55 -9.86 -12.58 -14.91
N GLU A 56 -9.92 -13.89 -15.19
CA GLU A 56 -10.32 -14.92 -14.23
C GLU A 56 -9.12 -15.60 -13.56
N ARG A 57 -9.28 -15.91 -12.28
CA ARG A 57 -8.29 -16.57 -11.44
C ARG A 57 -8.90 -17.67 -10.60
N ARG A 58 -8.07 -18.67 -10.28
CA ARG A 58 -8.41 -19.69 -9.29
C ARG A 58 -7.74 -19.35 -7.98
N VAL A 59 -8.52 -19.11 -6.94
CA VAL A 59 -8.06 -18.98 -5.56
C VAL A 59 -7.53 -20.35 -5.10
N ARG A 60 -6.30 -20.41 -4.62
CA ARG A 60 -5.66 -21.65 -4.17
C ARG A 60 -5.51 -21.67 -2.64
N GLN A 61 -4.30 -21.93 -2.17
CA GLN A 61 -3.95 -22.00 -0.76
C GLN A 61 -3.78 -20.61 -0.13
N ILE A 62 -4.00 -20.54 1.19
CA ILE A 62 -3.63 -19.38 2.00
C ILE A 62 -2.10 -19.27 2.04
N THR A 63 -1.58 -18.07 1.83
CA THR A 63 -0.14 -17.78 1.89
C THR A 63 0.22 -16.99 3.14
N SER A 64 -0.65 -16.06 3.55
CA SER A 64 -0.39 -15.17 4.67
C SER A 64 -1.67 -14.69 5.35
N ILE A 65 -1.53 -14.30 6.62
CA ILE A 65 -2.50 -13.49 7.35
C ILE A 65 -1.87 -12.15 7.71
N CYS A 66 -2.60 -11.06 7.51
CA CYS A 66 -2.15 -9.71 7.80
C CYS A 66 -3.03 -9.09 8.89
N ALA A 67 -2.39 -8.57 9.93
CA ALA A 67 -3.05 -7.87 11.03
C ALA A 67 -2.84 -6.35 10.91
N PRO A 68 -3.88 -5.53 11.13
CA PRO A 68 -3.72 -4.09 11.28
C PRO A 68 -2.70 -3.78 12.37
N VAL A 69 -1.87 -2.75 12.17
CA VAL A 69 -0.76 -2.43 13.07
C VAL A 69 -0.66 -0.93 13.37
N SER A 70 -0.44 -0.61 14.65
CA SER A 70 -0.01 0.72 15.07
C SER A 70 1.44 0.93 14.60
N LYS A 71 1.67 1.99 13.81
CA LYS A 71 2.99 2.32 13.27
C LYS A 71 3.52 3.57 13.95
N SER A 72 4.69 3.46 14.57
CA SER A 72 5.44 4.59 15.11
C SER A 72 6.61 4.93 14.18
N HIS A 73 6.72 6.18 13.74
CA HIS A 73 7.84 6.67 12.91
C HIS A 73 8.04 8.19 13.10
N ASN A 74 9.27 8.64 13.32
CA ASN A 74 9.61 10.06 13.53
C ASN A 74 8.79 10.77 14.64
N GLY A 75 8.41 10.05 15.69
CA GLY A 75 7.61 10.58 16.79
C GLY A 75 6.10 10.67 16.50
N GLU A 76 5.67 10.29 15.30
CA GLU A 76 4.26 10.15 14.93
C GLU A 76 3.80 8.70 15.09
N VAL A 77 2.62 8.50 15.67
CA VAL A 77 1.96 7.20 15.78
C VAL A 77 0.71 7.21 14.91
N THR A 78 0.63 6.26 13.98
CA THR A 78 -0.57 5.99 13.19
C THR A 78 -1.25 4.73 13.72
N GLU A 79 -2.40 4.91 14.37
CA GLU A 79 -3.24 3.81 14.84
C GLU A 79 -4.10 3.22 13.71
N PRO A 80 -4.40 1.91 13.72
CA PRO A 80 -5.34 1.33 12.77
C PRO A 80 -6.75 1.81 13.07
N ARG A 81 -7.47 2.21 12.02
CA ARG A 81 -8.86 2.65 12.07
C ARG A 81 -9.82 1.46 12.20
N TYR A 82 -9.49 0.31 11.62
CA TYR A 82 -10.30 -0.91 11.66
C TYR A 82 -9.49 -2.08 12.25
N PRO A 83 -9.16 -2.05 13.56
CA PRO A 83 -8.30 -3.05 14.20
C PRO A 83 -8.83 -4.49 14.12
N GLU A 84 -10.12 -4.68 13.87
CA GLU A 84 -10.78 -5.98 13.68
C GLU A 84 -10.63 -6.55 12.26
N VAL A 85 -10.36 -5.71 11.25
CA VAL A 85 -10.32 -6.10 9.84
C VAL A 85 -8.95 -6.64 9.50
N HIS A 86 -8.81 -7.97 9.47
CA HIS A 86 -7.59 -8.64 9.02
C HIS A 86 -7.65 -8.89 7.53
N LEU A 87 -6.51 -9.21 6.91
CA LEU A 87 -6.49 -9.76 5.54
C LEU A 87 -6.01 -11.20 5.57
N VAL A 88 -6.69 -12.08 4.83
CA VAL A 88 -6.16 -13.40 4.49
C VAL A 88 -5.82 -13.38 3.01
N CYS A 89 -4.57 -13.70 2.68
CA CYS A 89 -4.07 -13.67 1.31
C CYS A 89 -3.96 -15.08 0.74
N TYR A 90 -4.41 -15.23 -0.51
CA TYR A 90 -4.46 -16.49 -1.23
C TYR A 90 -3.61 -16.45 -2.48
N ASP A 91 -2.92 -17.54 -2.81
CA ASP A 91 -2.17 -17.64 -4.05
C ASP A 91 -3.09 -17.63 -5.28
N ILE A 92 -2.81 -16.71 -6.21
CA ILE A 92 -3.51 -16.58 -7.49
C ILE A 92 -2.54 -16.48 -8.68
N ARG A 93 -1.24 -16.79 -8.51
CA ARG A 93 -0.21 -16.57 -9.54
C ARG A 93 -0.62 -17.00 -10.96
N PRO A 94 -0.47 -16.16 -11.99
CA PRO A 94 -0.86 -16.48 -13.35
C PRO A 94 0.21 -17.33 -14.06
N LYS A 95 -0.13 -17.81 -15.26
CA LYS A 95 0.87 -18.40 -16.17
C LYS A 95 1.73 -17.34 -16.86
N GLN A 96 1.14 -16.18 -17.19
CA GLN A 96 1.79 -15.10 -17.94
C GLN A 96 1.25 -13.73 -17.50
N PHE A 97 2.13 -12.72 -17.52
CA PHE A 97 1.83 -11.31 -17.30
C PHE A 97 2.82 -10.44 -18.08
N VAL A 98 2.34 -9.33 -18.64
CA VAL A 98 3.19 -8.33 -19.30
C VAL A 98 3.43 -7.21 -18.32
N GLY A 99 4.70 -6.94 -18.02
CA GLY A 99 5.10 -5.92 -17.05
C GLY A 99 4.53 -4.54 -17.36
N LYS A 100 4.19 -3.79 -16.30
CA LYS A 100 3.62 -2.44 -16.38
C LYS A 100 4.43 -1.46 -15.54
N ASP A 101 4.93 -0.41 -16.15
CA ASP A 101 5.70 0.60 -15.42
C ASP A 101 4.79 1.52 -14.61
N VAL A 102 5.20 1.78 -13.37
CA VAL A 102 4.51 2.65 -12.42
C VAL A 102 5.49 3.54 -11.67
N ALA A 103 4.98 4.65 -11.15
CA ALA A 103 5.66 5.48 -10.16
C ALA A 103 4.89 5.39 -8.84
N ILE A 104 5.61 5.30 -7.73
CA ILE A 104 5.06 5.40 -6.38
C ILE A 104 5.57 6.67 -5.71
N ASN A 105 4.76 7.24 -4.84
CA ASN A 105 5.14 8.28 -3.90
C ASN A 105 4.48 7.92 -2.57
N ASN A 106 5.29 7.69 -1.53
CA ASN A 106 4.80 7.37 -0.19
C ASN A 106 5.72 7.94 0.89
N GLN A 107 5.47 7.59 2.15
CA GLN A 107 6.22 8.06 3.33
C GLN A 107 7.72 7.67 3.34
N PHE A 108 8.19 6.90 2.36
CA PHE A 108 9.60 6.53 2.16
C PHE A 108 10.22 7.17 0.92
N GLY A 109 9.48 8.02 0.19
CA GLY A 109 9.93 8.74 -0.99
C GLY A 109 9.28 8.28 -2.30
N GLU A 110 9.92 8.66 -3.41
CA GLU A 110 9.46 8.36 -4.77
C GLU A 110 10.32 7.27 -5.43
N ALA A 111 9.68 6.40 -6.20
CA ALA A 111 10.38 5.38 -6.98
C ALA A 111 9.63 5.03 -8.27
N ARG A 112 10.36 4.61 -9.30
CA ARG A 112 9.82 3.98 -10.51
C ARG A 112 10.11 2.48 -10.49
N MET A 113 9.16 1.67 -10.94
CA MET A 113 9.30 0.22 -10.99
C MET A 113 8.41 -0.39 -12.08
N THR A 114 8.73 -1.61 -12.47
CA THR A 114 7.87 -2.43 -13.34
C THR A 114 7.11 -3.42 -12.47
N VAL A 115 5.78 -3.30 -12.44
CA VAL A 115 4.88 -4.28 -11.82
C VAL A 115 5.04 -5.61 -12.56
N ALA A 116 5.25 -6.68 -11.81
CA ALA A 116 5.30 -8.04 -12.30
C ALA A 116 3.95 -8.76 -12.10
N ALA A 117 3.91 -10.05 -12.45
CA ALA A 117 2.71 -10.87 -12.30
C ALA A 117 2.09 -10.78 -10.90
N GLU A 118 0.76 -10.75 -10.85
CA GLU A 118 0.02 -10.80 -9.58
C GLU A 118 0.36 -12.09 -8.81
N MET A 119 0.49 -11.97 -7.49
CA MET A 119 0.89 -13.09 -6.64
C MET A 119 -0.25 -13.59 -5.78
N THR A 120 -0.94 -12.69 -5.10
CA THR A 120 -1.95 -13.03 -4.10
C THR A 120 -3.20 -12.16 -4.21
N LEU A 121 -4.34 -12.72 -3.81
CA LEU A 121 -5.58 -11.99 -3.54
C LEU A 121 -5.75 -11.91 -2.02
N CYS A 122 -5.70 -10.71 -1.45
CA CYS A 122 -5.89 -10.48 -0.02
C CYS A 122 -7.34 -10.04 0.26
N VAL A 123 -8.04 -10.78 1.12
CA VAL A 123 -9.48 -10.60 1.37
C VAL A 123 -9.70 -10.16 2.82
N PRO A 124 -10.48 -9.08 3.07
CA PRO A 124 -10.93 -8.71 4.41
C PRO A 124 -11.56 -9.89 5.15
N SER A 125 -11.09 -10.14 6.36
CA SER A 125 -11.43 -11.32 7.14
C SER A 125 -11.46 -10.98 8.62
N PHE A 126 -12.34 -11.64 9.36
CA PHE A 126 -12.27 -11.66 10.82
C PHE A 126 -11.44 -12.86 11.27
N LYS A 127 -10.63 -12.69 12.33
CA LYS A 127 -9.94 -13.81 12.97
C LYS A 127 -10.41 -13.99 14.41
N LYS A 128 -10.34 -15.23 14.89
CA LYS A 128 -10.48 -15.58 16.30
C LYS A 128 -9.24 -16.35 16.74
N HIS A 129 -8.71 -16.00 17.90
CA HIS A 129 -7.69 -16.83 18.56
C HIS A 129 -8.35 -18.11 19.07
N LEU A 130 -7.80 -19.26 18.68
CA LEU A 130 -8.17 -20.55 19.24
C LEU A 130 -7.21 -20.81 20.39
N ASN A 131 -7.71 -20.68 21.62
CA ASN A 131 -6.99 -21.05 22.82
C ASN A 131 -7.15 -22.55 23.06
#